data_AF-D7KE47-F1
#
_entry.id   AF-D7KE47-F1
#
_cell.length_a   1.000
_cell.length_b   1.000
_cell.length_c   1.000
_cell.angle_alpha   90.00
_cell.angle_beta   90.00
_cell.angle_gamma   90.00
#
_symmetry.space_group_name_H-M   'P 1'
#
loop_
_entity.id
_entity.type
_entity.pdbx_description
1 polymer ?
#
loop_
_entity_poly.entity_id
_entity_poly.type
_entity_poly.pdbx_seq_one_letter_code
_entity_poly.pdbx_strand_id
1 'polypeptide(L)'
;MAASSSTNVPAQQGDQRVTIVWLHDKDAYDFGSNIKQDDREAIDSAAKLVAGFLLAEPLNVVKGVGGFGMGAVVALQFATNCALGHYPLSPRVVVGINGWLSIAGIESTVGAVARAAQQKILFSRPTDDRILPYTSEKEVVDSLNEAGFGEVYFLPLSRLEPIVPDTPSVTSLVKLWLTLNLPISEYSAQ
;
A
#
# COMPACT_ATOMS: atom_id res chain seq x y z
N MET A 1 -53.12 8.39 25.97
CA MET A 1 -51.98 7.46 26.06
C MET A 1 -51.90 6.67 24.77
N ALA A 2 -50.91 6.96 23.92
CA ALA A 2 -50.65 6.20 22.70
C ALA A 2 -49.17 5.84 22.72
N ALA A 3 -48.87 4.54 22.89
CA ALA A 3 -47.55 4.00 22.72
C ALA A 3 -47.41 3.59 21.25
N SER A 4 -46.45 4.18 20.53
CA SER A 4 -46.02 3.70 19.22
C SER A 4 -44.62 3.12 19.38
N SER A 5 -44.54 1.80 19.26
CA SER A 5 -43.31 1.02 19.32
C SER A 5 -42.52 1.19 18.02
N SER A 6 -41.39 1.90 18.08
CA SER A 6 -40.37 1.88 17.02
C SER A 6 -39.61 0.55 17.11
N THR A 7 -39.84 -0.35 16.17
CA THR A 7 -38.94 -1.48 15.92
C THR A 7 -37.72 -0.96 15.17
N ASN A 8 -36.67 -0.59 15.93
CA ASN A 8 -35.32 -0.52 15.41
C ASN A 8 -34.92 -1.93 14.99
N VAL A 9 -34.89 -2.19 13.68
CA VAL A 9 -34.15 -3.31 13.12
C VAL A 9 -32.68 -2.86 13.16
N PRO A 10 -31.80 -3.44 14.00
CA PRO A 10 -30.38 -3.17 13.86
C PRO A 10 -29.97 -3.70 12.49
N ALA A 11 -29.52 -2.79 11.61
CA ALA A 11 -28.82 -3.17 10.40
C ALA A 11 -27.71 -4.13 10.80
N GLN A 12 -27.75 -5.37 10.29
CA GLN A 12 -26.68 -6.32 10.53
C GLN A 12 -25.40 -5.70 9.96
N GLN A 13 -24.52 -5.27 10.86
CA GLN A 13 -23.19 -4.77 10.56
C GLN A 13 -22.45 -5.93 9.89
N GLY A 14 -22.40 -5.93 8.56
CA GLY A 14 -21.81 -7.00 7.77
C GLY A 14 -20.33 -7.17 8.13
N ASP A 15 -19.94 -8.44 8.31
CA ASP A 15 -18.56 -8.89 8.49
C ASP A 15 -17.65 -8.23 7.44
N GLN A 16 -16.84 -7.25 7.87
CA GLN A 16 -16.05 -6.44 6.95
C GLN A 16 -14.76 -7.16 6.62
N ARG A 17 -14.69 -7.68 5.38
CA ARG A 17 -13.57 -8.49 4.91
C ARG A 17 -12.51 -7.64 4.23
N VAL A 18 -11.25 -8.00 4.45
CA VAL A 18 -10.08 -7.37 3.84
C VAL A 18 -9.24 -8.43 3.14
N THR A 19 -8.82 -8.18 1.91
CA THR A 19 -7.85 -8.99 1.18
C THR A 19 -6.62 -8.15 0.87
N ILE A 20 -5.45 -8.59 1.35
CA ILE A 20 -4.15 -7.97 1.07
C ILE A 20 -3.27 -9.00 0.36
N VAL A 21 -2.82 -8.69 -0.86
CA VAL A 21 -1.80 -9.48 -1.54
C VAL A 21 -0.43 -9.05 -1.04
N TRP A 22 0.32 -9.97 -0.43
CA TRP A 22 1.68 -9.69 0.08
C TRP A 22 2.75 -10.31 -0.82
N LEU A 23 3.66 -9.48 -1.32
CA LEU A 23 4.73 -9.87 -2.23
C LEU A 23 6.05 -9.99 -1.47
N HIS A 24 6.62 -11.19 -1.51
CA HIS A 24 7.95 -11.47 -0.97
C HIS A 24 8.99 -11.44 -2.08
N ASP A 25 10.17 -10.92 -1.75
CA ASP A 25 11.34 -11.15 -2.58
C ASP A 25 11.82 -12.59 -2.40
N LYS A 26 12.09 -13.29 -3.50
CA LYS A 26 12.50 -14.70 -3.45
C LYS A 26 14.02 -14.83 -3.35
N ASP A 27 14.74 -13.82 -3.80
CA ASP A 27 16.21 -13.76 -3.83
C ASP A 27 16.64 -12.35 -3.42
N ALA A 28 17.74 -12.20 -2.66
CA ALA A 28 18.31 -10.89 -2.37
C ALA A 28 18.93 -10.32 -3.65
N TYR A 29 18.10 -9.80 -4.56
CA TYR A 29 18.56 -9.19 -5.80
C TYR A 29 19.18 -7.83 -5.45
N ASP A 30 20.50 -7.75 -5.55
CA ASP A 30 21.26 -6.52 -5.33
C ASP A 30 20.96 -5.55 -6.47
N PHE A 31 20.24 -4.47 -6.14
CA PHE A 31 19.92 -3.42 -7.08
C PHE A 31 21.15 -2.57 -7.35
N GLY A 32 21.95 -3.01 -8.33
CA GLY A 32 22.66 -2.05 -9.15
C GLY A 32 21.67 -0.98 -9.61
N SER A 33 22.07 0.29 -9.52
CA SER A 33 21.31 1.53 -9.70
C SER A 33 20.43 1.70 -10.95
N ASN A 34 20.26 0.69 -11.81
CA ASN A 34 19.50 0.79 -13.06
C ASN A 34 18.59 -0.43 -13.27
N ILE A 35 17.28 -0.22 -13.14
CA ILE A 35 16.25 -1.13 -13.66
C ILE A 35 16.41 -1.19 -15.19
N LYS A 36 16.70 -2.39 -15.73
CA LYS A 36 16.72 -2.62 -17.18
C LYS A 36 15.29 -2.63 -17.73
N GLN A 37 15.14 -2.45 -19.04
CA GLN A 37 13.81 -2.48 -19.68
C GLN A 37 13.05 -3.77 -19.37
N ASP A 38 13.74 -4.92 -19.39
CA ASP A 38 13.17 -6.23 -19.04
C ASP A 38 12.65 -6.28 -17.60
N ASP A 39 13.31 -5.58 -16.67
CA ASP A 39 12.88 -5.50 -15.28
C ASP A 39 11.57 -4.70 -15.15
N ARG A 40 11.37 -3.66 -15.99
CA ARG A 40 10.09 -2.90 -16.02
C ARG A 40 8.94 -3.75 -16.52
N GLU A 41 9.15 -4.56 -17.54
CA GLU A 41 8.13 -5.46 -18.10
C GLU A 41 7.76 -6.56 -17.10
N ALA A 42 8.74 -7.08 -16.36
CA ALA A 42 8.52 -8.02 -15.28
C ALA A 42 7.70 -7.40 -14.14
N ILE A 43 8.03 -6.17 -13.72
CA ILE A 43 7.27 -5.43 -12.69
C ILE A 43 5.83 -5.17 -13.15
N ASP A 44 5.60 -4.72 -14.39
CA ASP A 44 4.26 -4.44 -14.90
C ASP A 44 3.43 -5.72 -15.03
N SER A 45 4.04 -6.82 -15.51
CA SER A 45 3.41 -8.14 -15.57
C SER A 45 3.00 -8.64 -14.19
N ALA A 46 3.86 -8.46 -13.18
CA ALA A 46 3.55 -8.81 -11.79
C ALA A 46 2.42 -7.93 -11.22
N ALA A 47 2.45 -6.62 -11.47
CA ALA A 47 1.39 -5.71 -11.06
C ALA A 47 0.03 -6.08 -11.69
N LYS A 48 0.03 -6.47 -12.96
CA LYS A 48 -1.17 -6.95 -13.66
C LYS A 48 -1.70 -8.25 -13.08
N LEU A 49 -0.82 -9.16 -12.67
CA LEU A 49 -1.20 -10.39 -11.98
C LEU A 49 -1.88 -10.11 -10.63
N VAL A 50 -1.31 -9.18 -9.83
CA VAL A 50 -1.91 -8.72 -8.57
C VAL A 50 -3.31 -8.13 -8.81
N ALA A 51 -3.46 -7.32 -9.86
CA ALA A 51 -4.77 -6.80 -10.26
C ALA A 51 -5.77 -7.90 -10.56
N GLY A 52 -5.36 -8.95 -11.28
CA GLY A 52 -6.19 -10.12 -11.56
C GLY A 52 -6.71 -10.80 -10.29
N PHE A 53 -5.85 -11.00 -9.30
CA PHE A 53 -6.27 -11.58 -8.01
C PHE A 53 -7.27 -10.69 -7.27
N LEU A 54 -6.97 -9.39 -7.15
CA LEU A 54 -7.84 -8.47 -6.42
C LEU A 54 -9.15 -8.16 -7.16
N LEU A 55 -9.21 -8.32 -8.49
CA LEU A 55 -10.46 -8.20 -9.25
C LEU A 55 -11.39 -9.39 -9.05
N ALA A 56 -10.85 -10.58 -8.77
CA ALA A 56 -11.64 -11.76 -8.45
C ALA A 56 -12.35 -11.65 -7.08
N GLU A 57 -11.86 -10.77 -6.20
CA GLU A 57 -12.47 -10.51 -4.91
C GLU A 57 -13.80 -9.73 -5.04
N PRO A 58 -14.84 -10.09 -4.25
CA PRO A 58 -16.12 -9.39 -4.21
C PRO A 58 -16.00 -7.88 -3.95
N LEU A 59 -16.98 -7.10 -4.42
CA LEU A 59 -16.98 -5.63 -4.28
C LEU A 59 -17.06 -5.14 -2.82
N ASN A 60 -17.59 -5.96 -1.91
CA ASN A 60 -17.68 -5.64 -0.49
C ASN A 60 -16.39 -5.93 0.29
N VAL A 61 -15.33 -6.40 -0.37
CA VAL A 61 -14.02 -6.65 0.24
C VAL A 61 -13.13 -5.43 0.07
N VAL A 62 -12.50 -4.99 1.16
CA VAL A 62 -11.46 -3.96 1.11
C VAL A 62 -10.18 -4.57 0.54
N LYS A 63 -9.65 -3.97 -0.51
CA LYS A 63 -8.50 -4.49 -1.27
C LYS A 63 -7.24 -3.75 -0.88
N GLY A 64 -6.14 -4.48 -0.74
CA GLY A 64 -4.82 -3.91 -0.48
C GLY A 64 -3.71 -4.73 -1.11
N VAL A 65 -2.53 -4.13 -1.16
CA VAL A 65 -1.30 -4.81 -1.58
C VAL A 65 -0.16 -4.40 -0.65
N GLY A 66 0.79 -5.31 -0.44
CA GLY A 66 1.99 -5.01 0.31
C GLY A 66 3.19 -5.78 -0.21
N GLY A 67 4.40 -5.36 0.13
CA GLY A 67 5.58 -6.14 -0.16
C GLY A 67 6.87 -5.59 0.42
N PHE A 68 7.92 -6.40 0.30
CA PHE A 68 9.28 -6.08 0.73
C PHE A 68 10.24 -6.15 -0.47
N GLY A 69 11.24 -5.26 -0.56
CA GLY A 69 12.23 -5.27 -1.64
C GLY A 69 11.55 -5.06 -3.00
N MET A 70 11.76 -5.98 -3.93
CA MET A 70 11.05 -5.96 -5.21
C MET A 70 9.53 -6.08 -5.09
N GLY A 71 9.04 -6.78 -4.07
CA GLY A 71 7.62 -6.83 -3.79
C GLY A 71 7.03 -5.45 -3.47
N ALA A 72 7.82 -4.57 -2.83
CA ALA A 72 7.40 -3.20 -2.56
C ALA A 72 7.28 -2.38 -3.86
N VAL A 73 8.23 -2.56 -4.79
CA VAL A 73 8.22 -1.87 -6.10
C VAL A 73 6.98 -2.29 -6.90
N VAL A 74 6.67 -3.58 -6.95
CA VAL A 74 5.46 -4.10 -7.64
C VAL A 74 4.19 -3.57 -6.97
N ALA A 75 4.13 -3.56 -5.63
CA ALA A 75 2.97 -3.03 -4.90
C ALA A 75 2.70 -1.56 -5.22
N LEU A 76 3.75 -0.74 -5.30
CA LEU A 76 3.62 0.68 -5.62
C LEU A 76 3.35 0.91 -7.12
N GLN A 77 3.95 0.14 -8.03
CA GLN A 77 3.64 0.19 -9.45
C GLN A 77 2.16 -0.17 -9.70
N PHE A 78 1.66 -1.18 -9.00
CA PHE A 78 0.24 -1.54 -9.02
C PHE A 78 -0.65 -0.38 -8.55
N ALA A 79 -0.30 0.29 -7.45
CA ALA A 79 -1.02 1.45 -6.93
C ALA A 79 -1.08 2.61 -7.95
N THR A 80 0.06 2.91 -8.58
CA THR A 80 0.17 3.90 -9.66
C THR A 80 -0.70 3.52 -10.86
N ASN A 81 -0.66 2.26 -11.32
CA ASN A 81 -1.49 1.78 -12.43
C ASN A 81 -3.00 1.84 -12.10
N CYS A 82 -3.40 1.61 -10.84
CA CYS A 82 -4.78 1.83 -10.39
C CYS A 82 -5.15 3.33 -10.41
N ALA A 83 -4.25 4.21 -9.95
CA ALA A 83 -4.45 5.65 -10.03
C ALA A 83 -4.60 6.11 -11.48
N LEU A 84 -3.76 5.62 -12.40
CA LEU A 84 -3.86 5.89 -13.84
C LEU A 84 -5.14 5.32 -14.48
N GLY A 85 -5.83 4.40 -13.81
CA GLY A 85 -7.05 3.78 -14.34
C GLY A 85 -6.79 2.64 -15.31
N HIS A 86 -5.56 2.11 -15.35
CA HIS A 86 -5.23 0.89 -16.11
C HIS A 86 -5.97 -0.33 -15.58
N TYR A 87 -6.30 -0.31 -14.28
CA TYR A 87 -7.07 -1.35 -13.60
C TYR A 87 -8.38 -0.76 -13.06
N PRO A 88 -9.54 -1.41 -13.27
CA PRO A 88 -10.84 -0.93 -12.78
C PRO A 88 -11.03 -1.26 -11.29
N LEU A 89 -10.06 -0.92 -10.45
CA LEU A 89 -10.08 -1.12 -9.00
C LEU A 89 -9.28 -0.01 -8.31
N SER A 90 -9.63 0.29 -7.06
CA SER A 90 -8.85 1.18 -6.19
C SER A 90 -8.45 0.43 -4.92
N PRO A 91 -7.16 0.14 -4.68
CA PRO A 91 -6.74 -0.40 -3.40
C PRO A 91 -6.89 0.68 -2.31
N ARG A 92 -7.25 0.28 -1.10
CA ARG A 92 -7.40 1.21 0.03
C ARG A 92 -6.09 1.40 0.78
N VAL A 93 -5.27 0.35 0.85
CA VAL A 93 -3.97 0.35 1.53
C VAL A 93 -2.90 -0.27 0.64
N VAL A 94 -1.73 0.36 0.62
CA VAL A 94 -0.55 -0.05 -0.14
C VAL A 94 0.65 0.01 0.80
N VAL A 95 1.39 -1.08 0.94
CA VAL A 95 2.55 -1.16 1.85
C VAL A 95 3.82 -1.50 1.06
N GLY A 96 4.83 -0.62 1.07
CA GLY A 96 6.13 -0.88 0.47
C GLY A 96 7.24 -0.78 1.52
N ILE A 97 7.94 -1.89 1.78
CA ILE A 97 9.06 -1.93 2.72
C ILE A 97 10.36 -2.16 1.97
N ASN A 98 11.39 -1.37 2.27
CA ASN A 98 12.71 -1.51 1.64
C ASN A 98 12.63 -1.49 0.10
N GLY A 99 11.83 -0.57 -0.46
CA GLY A 99 11.62 -0.46 -1.91
C GLY A 99 12.11 0.87 -2.48
N TRP A 100 11.93 1.03 -3.78
CA TRP A 100 11.96 2.34 -4.44
C TRP A 100 10.75 2.52 -5.35
N LEU A 101 10.55 3.76 -5.76
CA LEU A 101 9.38 4.15 -6.52
C LEU A 101 9.78 5.07 -7.67
N SER A 102 9.25 4.79 -8.86
CA SER A 102 9.23 5.73 -9.97
C SER A 102 7.78 6.16 -10.16
N ILE A 103 7.46 7.40 -9.76
CA ILE A 103 6.14 7.99 -9.93
C ILE A 103 6.25 8.89 -11.15
N ALA A 104 5.64 8.50 -12.26
CA ALA A 104 5.59 9.34 -13.45
C ALA A 104 4.18 9.28 -14.05
N GLY A 105 3.66 10.44 -14.44
CA GLY A 105 2.48 10.53 -15.31
C GLY A 105 1.10 10.46 -14.65
N ILE A 106 1.00 10.49 -13.31
CA ILE A 106 -0.32 10.49 -12.63
C ILE A 106 -1.08 11.78 -12.92
N GLU A 107 -0.43 12.95 -12.83
CA GLU A 107 -1.07 14.25 -13.06
C GLU A 107 -1.60 14.44 -14.48
N SER A 108 -1.01 13.76 -15.47
CA SER A 108 -1.40 13.88 -16.88
C SER A 108 -2.69 13.14 -17.25
N THR A 109 -3.25 12.33 -16.33
CA THR A 109 -4.43 11.49 -16.62
C THR A 109 -5.68 11.98 -15.90
N VAL A 110 -6.76 12.18 -16.66
CA VAL A 110 -8.04 12.68 -16.12
C VAL A 110 -8.61 11.71 -15.07
N GLY A 111 -8.91 12.25 -13.88
CA GLY A 111 -9.44 11.50 -12.76
C GLY A 111 -8.42 10.63 -12.00
N ALA A 112 -7.14 10.66 -12.39
CA ALA A 112 -6.12 9.86 -11.74
C ALA A 112 -5.79 10.34 -10.32
N VAL A 113 -5.73 11.66 -10.12
CA VAL A 113 -5.60 12.28 -8.78
C VAL A 113 -6.73 11.83 -7.84
N ALA A 114 -7.97 11.79 -8.33
CA ALA A 114 -9.12 11.36 -7.53
C ALA A 114 -9.03 9.87 -7.14
N ARG A 115 -8.49 9.02 -8.02
CA ARG A 115 -8.25 7.60 -7.72
C ARG A 115 -7.03 7.41 -6.81
N ALA A 116 -5.99 8.22 -6.95
CA ALA A 116 -4.83 8.23 -6.07
C ALA A 116 -5.21 8.62 -4.63
N ALA A 117 -6.10 9.61 -4.48
CA ALA A 117 -6.58 10.10 -3.19
C ALA A 117 -7.33 9.04 -2.36
N GLN A 118 -7.83 7.98 -3.01
CA GLN A 118 -8.50 6.86 -2.33
C GLN A 118 -7.52 5.85 -1.71
N GLN A 119 -6.23 5.95 -2.05
CA GLN A 119 -5.20 4.99 -1.64
C GLN A 119 -4.36 5.60 -0.52
N LYS A 120 -4.17 4.83 0.56
CA LYS A 120 -3.21 5.15 1.62
C LYS A 120 -1.93 4.35 1.41
N ILE A 121 -0.78 5.01 1.49
CA ILE A 121 0.52 4.40 1.25
C ILE A 121 1.33 4.42 2.54
N LEU A 122 1.80 3.25 2.97
CA LEU A 122 2.89 3.12 3.94
C LEU A 122 4.15 2.74 3.16
N PHE A 123 5.19 3.56 3.25
CA PHE A 123 6.44 3.35 2.53
C PHE A 123 7.65 3.43 3.45
N SER A 124 8.67 2.61 3.19
CA SER A 124 9.87 2.50 4.02
C SER A 124 11.09 2.20 3.16
N ARG A 125 12.23 2.83 3.48
CA ARG A 125 13.51 2.65 2.78
C ARG A 125 14.68 2.66 3.80
N PRO A 126 15.80 1.95 3.55
CA PRO A 126 17.02 2.12 4.31
C PRO A 126 17.57 3.53 4.12
N THR A 127 17.96 4.19 5.20
CA THR A 127 18.50 5.56 5.14
C THR A 127 19.97 5.58 4.68
N ASP A 128 20.64 4.42 4.54
CA ASP A 128 22.06 4.30 4.18
C ASP A 128 22.31 3.89 2.71
N ASP A 129 21.41 4.21 1.78
CA ASP A 129 21.59 3.85 0.37
C ASP A 129 22.37 4.92 -0.40
N ARG A 130 23.70 4.84 -0.32
CA ARG A 130 24.66 5.46 -1.25
C ARG A 130 24.57 4.91 -2.70
N ILE A 131 23.67 3.97 -2.97
CA ILE A 131 23.68 3.14 -4.19
C ILE A 131 22.44 3.33 -5.08
N LEU A 132 21.34 3.91 -4.57
CA LEU A 132 20.19 4.23 -5.42
C LEU A 132 20.34 5.64 -6.01
N PRO A 133 20.22 5.81 -7.33
CA PRO A 133 20.34 7.12 -7.93
C PRO A 133 18.99 7.82 -7.69
N TYR A 134 19.10 9.02 -7.12
CA TYR A 134 18.03 10.00 -6.98
C TYR A 134 17.07 9.79 -5.80
N THR A 135 16.84 10.94 -5.14
CA THR A 135 15.65 11.27 -4.36
C THR A 135 15.76 11.00 -2.86
N SER A 136 15.86 12.09 -2.08
CA SER A 136 15.81 12.08 -0.61
C SER A 136 14.47 11.52 -0.11
N GLU A 137 14.40 11.03 1.14
CA GLU A 137 13.15 10.53 1.76
C GLU A 137 12.00 11.53 1.59
N LYS A 138 12.30 12.81 1.75
CA LYS A 138 11.38 13.93 1.57
C LYS A 138 10.87 14.04 0.14
N GLU A 139 11.75 13.90 -0.84
CA GLU A 139 11.39 14.05 -2.26
C GLU A 139 10.49 12.89 -2.72
N VAL A 140 10.64 11.67 -2.19
CA VAL A 140 9.70 10.56 -2.47
C VAL A 140 8.30 10.86 -1.90
N VAL A 141 8.24 11.38 -0.67
CA VAL A 141 6.97 11.75 -0.03
C VAL A 141 6.32 12.92 -0.75
N ASP A 142 7.11 13.93 -1.11
CA ASP A 142 6.64 15.10 -1.85
C ASP A 142 6.10 14.68 -3.23
N SER A 143 6.81 13.82 -3.97
CA SER A 143 6.33 13.31 -5.27
C SER A 143 5.07 12.44 -5.17
N LEU A 144 4.90 11.67 -4.08
CA LEU A 144 3.65 10.91 -3.84
C LEU A 144 2.49 11.86 -3.51
N ASN A 145 2.74 12.90 -2.72
CA ASN A 145 1.72 13.90 -2.41
C ASN A 145 1.34 14.72 -3.65
N GLU A 146 2.30 15.13 -4.47
CA GLU A 146 2.09 15.83 -5.75
C GLU A 146 1.26 14.97 -6.72
N ALA A 147 1.56 13.68 -6.79
CA ALA A 147 0.75 12.72 -7.56
C ALA A 147 -0.70 12.56 -7.05
N GLY A 148 -1.05 13.13 -5.89
CA GLY A 148 -2.41 13.15 -5.37
C GLY A 148 -2.78 11.95 -4.51
N PHE A 149 -1.81 11.18 -4.00
CA PHE A 149 -2.09 10.13 -3.03
C PHE A 149 -2.58 10.73 -1.71
N GLY A 150 -3.61 10.11 -1.12
CA GLY A 150 -4.39 10.74 -0.05
C GLY A 150 -3.63 10.87 1.27
N GLU A 151 -3.00 9.79 1.72
CA GLU A 151 -2.18 9.77 2.93
C GLU A 151 -0.93 8.90 2.70
N VAL A 152 0.24 9.51 2.84
CA VAL A 152 1.54 8.87 2.67
C VAL A 152 2.26 8.86 4.01
N TYR A 153 2.56 7.67 4.52
CA TYR A 153 3.29 7.46 5.77
C TYR A 153 4.68 6.92 5.46
N PHE A 154 5.71 7.67 5.83
CA PHE A 154 7.09 7.22 5.70
C PHE A 154 7.58 6.58 7.00
N LEU A 155 8.10 5.36 6.92
CA LEU A 155 8.71 4.63 8.04
C LEU A 155 10.24 4.59 7.85
N PRO A 156 11.02 5.38 8.62
CA PRO A 156 12.47 5.36 8.55
C PRO A 156 13.04 4.08 9.19
N LEU A 157 13.71 3.22 8.40
CA LEU A 157 14.31 1.95 8.90
C LEU A 157 15.58 2.17 9.72
N SER A 158 16.21 3.33 9.59
CA SER A 158 17.51 3.69 10.17
C SER A 158 17.51 3.96 11.67
N ARG A 159 16.38 3.72 12.35
CA ARG A 159 16.24 3.77 13.81
C ARG A 159 16.04 2.38 14.43
N LEU A 160 16.29 1.31 13.68
CA LEU A 160 16.26 -0.06 14.16
C LEU A 160 17.70 -0.59 14.34
N GLU A 161 18.45 -0.02 15.29
CA GLU A 161 19.68 -0.65 15.79
C GLU A 161 19.52 -1.04 17.28
N PRO A 162 20.34 -1.97 17.77
CA PRO A 162 20.17 -3.43 17.76
C PRO A 162 19.25 -3.91 18.89
N ILE A 163 18.37 -4.88 18.59
CA ILE A 163 17.66 -5.79 19.52
C ILE A 163 17.52 -5.24 20.96
N VAL A 164 16.75 -4.17 21.12
CA VAL A 164 16.10 -3.91 22.41
C VAL A 164 14.79 -4.70 22.37
N PRO A 165 14.46 -5.51 23.41
CA PRO A 165 13.30 -6.42 23.38
C PRO A 165 11.94 -5.74 23.08
N ASP A 166 11.87 -4.41 23.17
CA ASP A 166 10.65 -3.61 23.08
C ASP A 166 10.58 -2.67 21.86
N THR A 167 11.49 -2.80 20.89
CA THR A 167 11.33 -2.09 19.60
C THR A 167 10.25 -2.81 18.80
N PRO A 168 9.13 -2.16 18.39
CA PRO A 168 8.15 -2.82 17.55
C PRO A 168 8.84 -3.21 16.24
N SER A 169 8.94 -4.53 16.00
CA SER A 169 9.34 -5.08 14.71
C SER A 169 8.64 -4.31 13.58
N VAL A 170 9.28 -4.15 12.42
CA VAL A 170 8.67 -3.55 11.22
C VAL A 170 7.28 -4.15 10.97
N THR A 171 7.12 -5.46 11.23
CA THR A 171 5.84 -6.16 11.18
C THR A 171 4.80 -5.60 12.16
N SER A 172 5.17 -5.30 13.40
CA SER A 172 4.28 -4.71 14.41
C SER A 172 3.82 -3.31 14.02
N LEU A 173 4.70 -2.49 13.43
CA LEU A 173 4.34 -1.17 12.94
C LEU A 173 3.41 -1.23 11.73
N VAL A 174 3.70 -2.12 10.77
CA VAL A 174 2.81 -2.37 9.63
C VAL A 174 1.45 -2.87 10.09
N LYS A 175 1.40 -3.79 11.06
CA LYS A 175 0.15 -4.27 11.67
C LYS A 175 -0.63 -3.13 12.31
N LEU A 176 0.02 -2.32 13.16
CA LEU A 176 -0.61 -1.17 13.80
C LEU A 176 -1.18 -0.19 12.76
N TRP A 177 -0.38 0.14 11.75
CA TRP A 177 -0.80 1.03 10.67
C TRP A 177 -1.99 0.47 9.89
N LEU A 178 -1.99 -0.83 9.58
CA LEU A 178 -3.11 -1.50 8.92
C LEU A 178 -4.37 -1.45 9.80
N THR A 179 -4.28 -1.73 11.09
CA THR A 179 -5.42 -1.67 12.02
C THR A 179 -6.02 -0.26 12.11
N LEU A 180 -5.18 0.78 12.07
CA LEU A 180 -5.65 2.17 12.11
C LEU A 180 -6.29 2.64 10.79
N ASN A 181 -5.91 2.04 9.67
CA ASN A 181 -6.32 2.50 8.33
C ASN A 181 -7.36 1.61 7.65
N LEU A 182 -7.55 0.40 8.17
CA LEU A 182 -8.60 -0.51 7.75
C LEU A 182 -9.73 -0.50 8.77
N PRO A 183 -10.98 -0.62 8.33
CA PRO A 183 -12.11 -0.78 9.22
C PRO A 183 -12.16 -2.23 9.74
N ILE A 184 -11.21 -2.58 10.60
CA ILE A 184 -11.18 -3.88 11.28
C ILE A 184 -11.85 -3.63 12.64
N SER A 185 -13.06 -4.15 12.84
CA SER A 185 -13.64 -4.15 14.18
C SER A 185 -12.82 -5.10 15.05
N GLU A 186 -12.06 -4.56 16.01
CA GLU A 186 -11.49 -5.38 17.06
C GLU A 186 -12.64 -5.98 17.86
N TYR A 187 -12.94 -7.26 17.61
CA TYR A 187 -13.72 -8.05 18.55
C TYR A 187 -12.85 -8.22 19.79
N SER A 188 -13.03 -7.34 20.77
CA SER A 188 -12.62 -7.60 22.14
C SER A 188 -13.41 -8.81 22.62
N ALA A 189 -12.75 -9.98 22.64
CA ALA A 189 -13.24 -11.15 23.35
C ALA A 189 -13.40 -10.75 24.82
N GLN A 190 -14.66 -10.67 25.28
CA GLN A 190 -15.00 -10.66 26.70
C GLN A 190 -14.97 -12.09 27.24
#